data_AF-A0A653SZ55-F1
#
_entry.id   AF-A0A653SZ55-F1
#
_cell.length_a   1.000
_cell.length_b   1.000
_cell.length_c   1.000
_cell.angle_alpha   90.00
_cell.angle_beta   90.00
_cell.angle_gamma   90.00
#
_symmetry.space_group_name_H-M   'P 1'
#
loop_
_entity.id
_entity.type
_entity.pdbx_description
1 polymer ?
#
loop_
_entity_poly.entity_id
_entity_poly.type
_entity_poly.pdbx_seq_one_letter_code
_entity_poly.pdbx_strand_id
1 'polypeptide(L)'
;MTGIRSSLARGRAKLATIGLVVGALAAALLSPTAANAAVDNPAPSALVSFTFDDGAASAITQAAPTLQKYGLTGTNYVVSGCVGMTTVPNTCRADTDVPYMTWAQILQLQNTYGWEIGSHTVSHQCLVSVGNDCQANKLTAAQVTAELANSKSALAAQGINATAFAPPYGDYDMSAVAQIAKYYSSMRGFADTGNNIWPLGDYLLRNVPVQEVTTPVATLRAQVDAAIANKQWVVFTFHDIRPNPSQNPDDYQYGTAELDQLAAYVKTKVTAGQIKNVNVSKGLVTGSPNLMPNPTFNSGISGGWTTDAATRITADTATNGSFPDAASSVKLVSGTTAGHLFSPRVTVSPTTNYLYKAFLNVAAISTGEVGFYIDEYNAAGQWVSGQFRKRENTRWVEAMNFTYTPSSTNVASASLQIWVVGTGITAYVDNVQMMSLAAETTTPPPASNLVANGTFDAGVAGGWTTDSAATILADAANHGSPANPVNSVRLTGTTANKHLFSPQVAVTPGTYKILSYLNVTARTSGEVGFYIDEYNAAGQWISGQYKLGVTAAGVTNVDLTYSPSTTAVAKASLQVIVQGNSGLQAYFDDVRWTKP
;
A
#
# COMPACT_ATOMS: atom_id res chain seq x y z
N MET A 1 33.79 12.73 68.39
CA MET A 1 34.81 13.81 68.45
C MET A 1 35.96 13.37 67.53
N THR A 2 36.14 14.03 66.38
CA THR A 2 37.34 14.83 66.00
C THR A 2 38.64 14.02 65.84
N GLY A 3 39.33 13.92 64.69
CA GLY A 3 39.17 14.43 63.31
C GLY A 3 40.08 13.62 62.34
N ILE A 4 40.80 14.12 61.31
CA ILE A 4 40.98 15.45 60.68
C ILE A 4 41.34 15.28 59.18
N ARG A 5 40.59 15.96 58.28
CA ARG A 5 40.89 16.55 56.93
C ARG A 5 41.82 15.91 55.85
N SER A 6 41.39 16.18 54.61
CA SER A 6 42.14 16.66 53.41
C SER A 6 43.04 15.74 52.56
N SER A 7 42.43 15.25 51.46
CA SER A 7 42.72 15.59 50.05
C SER A 7 44.14 15.51 49.43
N LEU A 8 44.18 14.82 48.28
CA LEU A 8 44.94 15.12 47.05
C LEU A 8 46.47 14.97 47.04
N ALA A 9 46.92 13.86 46.43
CA ALA A 9 48.10 13.84 45.57
C ALA A 9 47.83 12.90 44.36
N ARG A 10 48.36 13.26 43.18
CA ARG A 10 48.00 12.63 41.89
C ARG A 10 48.97 11.53 41.46
N GLY A 11 48.39 10.46 40.91
CA GLY A 11 48.88 9.83 39.68
C GLY A 11 49.96 8.75 39.80
N ARG A 12 49.70 7.62 39.14
CA ARG A 12 50.53 7.13 38.01
C ARG A 12 49.78 6.08 37.20
N ALA A 13 50.00 6.15 35.89
CA ALA A 13 49.34 5.32 34.88
C ALA A 13 49.57 3.81 35.05
N LYS A 14 48.58 3.03 34.63
CA LYS A 14 48.83 1.83 33.82
C LYS A 14 47.89 1.87 32.62
N LEU A 15 48.48 1.90 31.42
CA LEU A 15 47.77 1.57 30.20
C LEU A 15 47.35 0.09 30.27
N ALA A 16 46.10 -0.20 29.93
CA ALA A 16 45.67 -1.53 29.51
C ALA A 16 45.06 -1.37 28.11
N THR A 17 45.76 -1.90 27.12
CA THR A 17 45.36 -1.83 25.71
C THR A 17 44.10 -2.65 25.47
N ILE A 18 43.00 -2.01 25.07
CA ILE A 18 41.89 -2.67 24.40
C ILE A 18 41.96 -2.26 22.93
N GLY A 19 42.31 -3.21 22.07
CA GLY A 19 42.23 -3.06 20.63
C GLY A 19 41.10 -3.92 20.07
N LEU A 20 40.58 -3.53 18.89
CA LEU A 20 39.55 -4.22 18.08
C LEU A 20 38.15 -4.23 18.74
N VAL A 21 37.04 -3.90 18.07
CA VAL A 21 36.75 -3.63 16.65
C VAL A 21 35.73 -2.48 16.55
N VAL A 22 35.95 -1.47 15.72
CA VAL A 22 34.86 -0.58 15.22
C VAL A 22 34.64 -0.92 13.75
N GLY A 23 33.74 -1.87 13.52
CA GLY A 23 33.37 -2.35 12.20
C GLY A 23 31.90 -2.05 11.92
N ALA A 24 31.63 -1.46 10.76
CA ALA A 24 30.31 -1.31 10.15
C ALA A 24 29.21 -0.63 11.01
N LEU A 25 29.22 0.71 11.02
CA LEU A 25 27.98 1.50 11.09
C LEU A 25 27.87 2.46 9.89
N ALA A 26 28.06 1.90 8.69
CA ALA A 26 27.58 2.50 7.44
C ALA A 26 26.31 1.75 7.01
N ALA A 27 25.30 1.74 7.89
CA ALA A 27 23.95 1.30 7.52
C ALA A 27 23.43 2.30 6.49
N ALA A 28 23.27 1.82 5.26
CA ALA A 28 22.95 2.64 4.11
C ALA A 28 21.74 3.55 4.38
N LEU A 29 21.93 4.85 4.17
CA LEU A 29 20.86 5.76 3.76
C LEU A 29 20.47 5.41 2.31
N LEU A 30 19.97 4.19 2.13
CA LEU A 30 19.01 3.91 1.09
C LEU A 30 17.78 4.73 1.48
N SER A 31 17.63 5.91 0.86
CA SER A 31 16.30 6.44 0.62
C SER A 31 15.46 5.28 0.11
N PRO A 32 14.28 4.98 0.69
CA PRO A 32 13.45 3.95 0.13
C PRO A 32 13.15 4.36 -1.31
N THR A 33 13.72 3.64 -2.27
CA THR A 33 13.09 3.49 -3.58
C THR A 33 11.66 3.11 -3.26
N ALA A 34 10.71 3.99 -3.59
CA ALA A 34 9.30 3.74 -3.33
C ALA A 34 8.98 2.41 -4.02
N ALA A 35 8.83 1.35 -3.22
CA ALA A 35 8.66 0.02 -3.74
C ALA A 35 7.33 -0.01 -4.47
N ASN A 36 7.38 -0.15 -5.79
CA ASN A 36 6.26 0.01 -6.73
C ASN A 36 4.99 -0.60 -6.13
N ALA A 37 4.06 0.27 -5.76
CA ALA A 37 2.99 -0.12 -4.88
C ALA A 37 1.76 -0.49 -5.72
N ALA A 38 1.64 -1.78 -6.02
CA ALA A 38 0.51 -2.31 -6.76
C ALA A 38 -0.71 -2.44 -5.85
N VAL A 39 -1.87 -1.97 -6.33
CA VAL A 39 -3.17 -2.34 -5.76
C VAL A 39 -3.53 -3.74 -6.25
N ASP A 40 -3.74 -4.66 -5.31
CA ASP A 40 -4.33 -5.98 -5.58
C ASP A 40 -5.79 -5.78 -6.01
N ASN A 41 -6.21 -6.44 -7.10
CA ASN A 41 -7.56 -6.37 -7.69
C ASN A 41 -8.04 -4.94 -8.07
N PRO A 42 -7.26 -4.16 -8.85
CA PRO A 42 -7.50 -2.73 -9.10
C PRO A 42 -8.64 -2.44 -10.07
N ALA A 43 -9.29 -3.48 -10.62
CA ALA A 43 -10.36 -3.37 -11.60
C ALA A 43 -11.26 -4.63 -11.50
N PRO A 44 -12.50 -4.58 -12.05
CA PRO A 44 -13.35 -5.76 -12.15
C PRO A 44 -12.62 -6.90 -12.86
N SER A 45 -12.46 -8.03 -12.16
CA SER A 45 -11.81 -9.23 -12.66
C SER A 45 -12.42 -10.46 -12.02
N ALA A 46 -12.37 -11.59 -12.73
CA ALA A 46 -12.96 -12.82 -12.25
C ALA A 46 -12.05 -13.51 -11.22
N LEU A 47 -12.58 -13.79 -10.04
CA LEU A 47 -11.87 -14.44 -8.94
C LEU A 47 -12.65 -15.66 -8.43
N VAL A 48 -11.96 -16.66 -7.89
CA VAL A 48 -12.54 -17.81 -7.20
C VAL A 48 -11.81 -18.15 -5.91
N SER A 49 -12.55 -18.28 -4.82
CA SER A 49 -12.04 -18.76 -3.54
C SER A 49 -12.74 -20.04 -3.12
N PHE A 50 -11.97 -20.97 -2.55
CA PHE A 50 -12.49 -22.15 -1.86
C PHE A 50 -12.34 -21.90 -0.36
N THR A 51 -13.44 -21.92 0.40
CA THR A 51 -13.41 -21.76 1.85
C THR A 51 -13.90 -23.02 2.54
N PHE A 52 -13.25 -23.39 3.63
CA PHE A 52 -13.57 -24.56 4.43
C PHE A 52 -13.78 -24.09 5.86
N ASP A 53 -14.99 -24.25 6.39
CA ASP A 53 -15.30 -23.78 7.74
C ASP A 53 -14.86 -24.82 8.81
N ASP A 54 -15.15 -24.54 10.07
CA ASP A 54 -14.92 -25.33 11.30
C ASP A 54 -13.47 -25.72 11.69
N GLY A 55 -12.60 -26.06 10.73
CA GLY A 55 -11.27 -26.62 11.00
C GLY A 55 -11.25 -28.16 11.07
N ALA A 56 -12.20 -28.82 10.41
CA ALA A 56 -12.27 -30.28 10.28
C ALA A 56 -10.99 -30.90 9.67
N ALA A 57 -10.61 -32.10 10.12
CA ALA A 57 -9.42 -32.80 9.63
C ALA A 57 -9.49 -33.24 8.16
N SER A 58 -10.68 -33.23 7.55
CA SER A 58 -10.85 -33.41 6.11
C SER A 58 -10.24 -32.26 5.28
N ALA A 59 -10.11 -31.05 5.84
CA ALA A 59 -9.43 -29.94 5.18
C ALA A 59 -7.97 -30.28 4.81
N ILE A 60 -7.21 -30.86 5.75
CA ILE A 60 -5.81 -31.28 5.53
C ILE A 60 -5.67 -32.66 4.88
N THR A 61 -6.61 -33.59 5.12
CA THR A 61 -6.49 -34.99 4.62
C THR A 61 -7.15 -35.24 3.26
N GLN A 62 -8.14 -34.43 2.86
CA GLN A 62 -8.89 -34.60 1.60
C GLN A 62 -8.82 -33.34 0.73
N ALA A 63 -9.16 -32.18 1.28
CA ALA A 63 -9.38 -30.96 0.50
C ALA A 63 -8.07 -30.35 -0.03
N ALA A 64 -7.10 -30.07 0.85
CA ALA A 64 -5.82 -29.47 0.47
C ALA A 64 -5.01 -30.35 -0.50
N PRO A 65 -4.87 -31.68 -0.31
CA PRO A 65 -4.28 -32.56 -1.31
C PRO A 65 -5.01 -32.52 -2.66
N THR A 66 -6.33 -32.39 -2.67
CA THR A 66 -7.15 -32.33 -3.89
C THR A 66 -6.94 -31.01 -4.65
N LEU A 67 -6.97 -29.87 -3.97
CA LEU A 67 -6.67 -28.58 -4.60
C LEU A 67 -5.20 -28.48 -5.07
N GLN A 68 -4.26 -29.09 -4.32
CA GLN A 68 -2.83 -29.07 -4.62
C GLN A 68 -2.47 -29.78 -5.94
N LYS A 69 -3.20 -30.85 -6.34
CA LYS A 69 -3.06 -31.49 -7.66
C LYS A 69 -3.10 -30.48 -8.82
N TYR A 70 -3.88 -29.41 -8.62
CA TYR A 70 -4.15 -28.38 -9.60
C TYR A 70 -3.37 -27.08 -9.32
N GLY A 71 -2.61 -27.01 -8.22
CA GLY A 71 -1.96 -25.78 -7.76
C GLY A 71 -2.97 -24.69 -7.39
N LEU A 72 -4.06 -25.08 -6.72
CA LEU A 72 -5.08 -24.19 -6.17
C LEU A 72 -4.98 -24.17 -4.64
N THR A 73 -5.37 -23.06 -4.02
CA THR A 73 -5.36 -22.84 -2.57
C THR A 73 -6.76 -22.43 -2.07
N GLY A 74 -6.93 -22.48 -0.74
CA GLY A 74 -8.18 -22.08 -0.08
C GLY A 74 -7.95 -21.34 1.24
N THR A 75 -9.05 -20.96 1.87
CA THR A 75 -9.08 -20.35 3.21
C THR A 75 -9.79 -21.31 4.17
N ASN A 76 -9.17 -21.68 5.29
CA ASN A 76 -9.83 -22.45 6.34
C ASN A 76 -10.19 -21.55 7.53
N TYR A 77 -11.46 -21.48 7.91
CA TYR A 77 -11.92 -20.74 9.07
C TYR A 77 -11.94 -21.68 10.29
N VAL A 78 -11.09 -21.41 11.29
CA VAL A 78 -10.84 -22.32 12.41
C VAL A 78 -11.63 -21.91 13.65
N VAL A 79 -12.37 -22.87 14.23
CA VAL A 79 -12.93 -22.75 15.59
C VAL A 79 -11.81 -23.05 16.60
N SER A 80 -11.25 -22.03 17.24
CA SER A 80 -9.98 -22.18 17.96
C SER A 80 -10.05 -23.11 19.18
N GLY A 81 -11.23 -23.31 19.76
CA GLY A 81 -11.48 -24.22 20.88
C GLY A 81 -11.69 -25.69 20.48
N CYS A 82 -11.90 -25.99 19.19
CA CYS A 82 -12.03 -27.37 18.70
C CYS A 82 -10.70 -27.96 18.23
N VAL A 83 -9.66 -27.13 18.07
CA VAL A 83 -8.34 -27.55 17.59
C VAL A 83 -7.74 -28.63 18.50
N GLY A 84 -7.37 -29.76 17.92
CA GLY A 84 -6.83 -30.93 18.61
C GLY A 84 -7.86 -31.96 19.07
N MET A 85 -9.17 -31.74 18.84
CA MET A 85 -10.21 -32.76 19.07
C MET A 85 -10.19 -33.83 17.96
N THR A 86 -9.16 -34.68 17.96
CA THR A 86 -8.84 -35.63 16.88
C THR A 86 -9.60 -36.95 16.93
N THR A 87 -10.39 -37.20 17.98
CA THR A 87 -11.22 -38.40 18.16
C THR A 87 -12.70 -38.07 18.03
N VAL A 88 -13.55 -39.07 17.75
CA VAL A 88 -15.00 -38.91 17.66
C VAL A 88 -15.71 -39.98 18.51
N PRO A 89 -16.86 -39.67 19.16
CA PRO A 89 -17.40 -38.31 19.28
C PRO A 89 -16.50 -37.43 20.17
N ASN A 90 -16.50 -36.12 19.92
CA ASN A 90 -15.83 -35.11 20.74
C ASN A 90 -16.85 -34.10 21.29
N THR A 91 -16.33 -32.97 21.79
CA THR A 91 -17.13 -31.89 22.41
C THR A 91 -17.04 -30.58 21.62
N CYS A 92 -16.62 -30.62 20.35
CA CYS A 92 -16.73 -29.46 19.49
C CYS A 92 -18.20 -29.20 19.21
N ARG A 93 -18.57 -27.92 19.20
CA ARG A 93 -19.96 -27.53 18.97
C ARG A 93 -20.34 -27.48 17.49
N ALA A 94 -19.38 -27.32 16.58
CA ALA A 94 -19.66 -27.31 15.15
C ALA A 94 -20.21 -28.68 14.70
N ASP A 95 -19.48 -29.75 15.00
CA ASP A 95 -19.91 -31.13 14.80
C ASP A 95 -19.15 -32.04 15.80
N THR A 96 -19.87 -32.89 16.54
CA THR A 96 -19.23 -33.83 17.49
C THR A 96 -18.66 -35.07 16.83
N ASP A 97 -19.12 -35.40 15.62
CA ASP A 97 -18.84 -36.66 14.91
C ASP A 97 -17.78 -36.49 13.80
N VAL A 98 -17.18 -35.30 13.71
CA VAL A 98 -16.03 -34.96 12.86
C VAL A 98 -14.76 -34.77 13.72
N PRO A 99 -13.60 -35.36 13.34
CA PRO A 99 -12.33 -35.06 14.00
C PRO A 99 -11.75 -33.73 13.50
N TYR A 100 -11.18 -32.93 14.40
CA TYR A 100 -10.61 -31.62 14.11
C TYR A 100 -9.09 -31.66 13.93
N MET A 101 -8.57 -30.71 13.15
CA MET A 101 -7.12 -30.56 12.98
C MET A 101 -6.42 -30.19 14.30
N THR A 102 -5.18 -30.63 14.43
CA THR A 102 -4.22 -30.10 15.42
C THR A 102 -3.60 -28.79 14.93
N TRP A 103 -3.01 -28.00 15.84
CA TRP A 103 -2.24 -26.79 15.45
C TRP A 103 -1.14 -27.08 14.43
N ALA A 104 -0.47 -28.24 14.53
CA ALA A 104 0.54 -28.66 13.56
C ALA A 104 -0.04 -28.86 12.15
N GLN A 105 -1.25 -29.41 12.03
CA GLN A 105 -1.95 -29.58 10.75
C GLN A 105 -2.48 -28.25 10.18
N ILE A 106 -2.93 -27.33 11.03
CA ILE A 106 -3.33 -25.97 10.62
C ILE A 106 -2.11 -25.20 10.08
N LEU A 107 -0.97 -25.28 10.77
CA LEU A 107 0.29 -24.72 10.28
C LEU A 107 0.80 -25.43 9.01
N GLN A 108 0.48 -26.71 8.81
CA GLN A 108 0.77 -27.43 7.57
C GLN A 108 -0.09 -26.94 6.40
N LEU A 109 -1.39 -26.67 6.60
CA LEU A 109 -2.25 -26.01 5.60
C LEU A 109 -1.62 -24.68 5.14
N GLN A 110 -1.23 -23.83 6.09
CA GLN A 110 -0.63 -22.54 5.78
C GLN A 110 0.73 -22.67 5.07
N ASN A 111 1.67 -23.38 5.68
CA ASN A 111 3.08 -23.34 5.26
C ASN A 111 3.41 -24.30 4.11
N THR A 112 2.65 -25.40 3.94
CA THR A 112 2.88 -26.39 2.88
C THR A 112 1.93 -26.24 1.70
N TYR A 113 0.64 -25.97 1.97
CA TYR A 113 -0.38 -25.85 0.93
C TYR A 113 -0.68 -24.39 0.53
N GLY A 114 -0.11 -23.39 1.21
CA GLY A 114 -0.33 -21.97 0.89
C GLY A 114 -1.74 -21.48 1.23
N TRP A 115 -2.46 -22.19 2.10
CA TRP A 115 -3.81 -21.81 2.49
C TRP A 115 -3.80 -20.64 3.48
N GLU A 116 -4.84 -19.82 3.44
CA GLU A 116 -5.10 -18.83 4.48
C GLU A 116 -5.81 -19.48 5.66
N ILE A 117 -5.49 -19.04 6.87
CA ILE A 117 -6.22 -19.42 8.07
C ILE A 117 -7.00 -18.20 8.57
N GLY A 118 -8.33 -18.30 8.54
CA GLY A 118 -9.27 -17.35 9.12
C GLY A 118 -9.77 -17.79 10.50
N SER A 119 -10.50 -16.92 11.19
CA SER A 119 -11.12 -17.24 12.48
C SER A 119 -12.61 -17.58 12.34
N HIS A 120 -13.05 -18.55 13.15
CA HIS A 120 -14.45 -18.98 13.25
C HIS A 120 -14.95 -19.00 14.70
N THR A 121 -14.55 -18.00 15.51
CA THR A 121 -14.79 -17.90 16.97
C THR A 121 -14.00 -18.93 17.81
N VAL A 122 -14.19 -18.94 19.12
CA VAL A 122 -13.57 -19.91 20.04
C VAL A 122 -14.40 -21.18 20.10
N SER A 123 -15.72 -21.06 20.28
CA SER A 123 -16.58 -22.20 20.65
C SER A 123 -17.78 -22.42 19.72
N HIS A 124 -17.71 -21.89 18.49
CA HIS A 124 -18.73 -22.03 17.45
C HIS A 124 -20.14 -21.63 17.94
N GLN A 125 -20.24 -20.47 18.59
CA GLN A 125 -21.53 -19.93 19.04
C GLN A 125 -22.14 -18.99 18.02
N CYS A 126 -23.45 -19.05 17.85
CA CYS A 126 -24.24 -18.00 17.21
C CYS A 126 -23.96 -16.67 17.93
N LEU A 127 -23.60 -15.60 17.21
CA LEU A 127 -23.19 -14.35 17.83
C LEU A 127 -24.37 -13.52 18.36
N VAL A 128 -25.56 -13.64 17.75
CA VAL A 128 -26.73 -12.81 18.02
C VAL A 128 -28.03 -13.58 18.21
N SER A 129 -28.13 -14.82 17.74
CA SER A 129 -29.35 -15.63 17.76
C SER A 129 -29.41 -16.64 18.92
N VAL A 130 -30.61 -17.23 19.10
CA VAL A 130 -30.93 -18.33 20.02
C VAL A 130 -31.86 -19.31 19.32
N GLY A 131 -31.86 -20.57 19.72
CA GLY A 131 -32.66 -21.61 19.08
C GLY A 131 -32.03 -23.00 19.21
N ASN A 132 -32.55 -23.96 18.45
CA ASN A 132 -32.12 -25.37 18.52
C ASN A 132 -30.69 -25.58 17.96
N ASP A 133 -30.38 -24.97 16.82
CA ASP A 133 -29.03 -25.03 16.21
C ASP A 133 -28.08 -24.00 16.87
N CYS A 134 -28.67 -22.99 17.51
CA CYS A 134 -27.97 -22.01 18.33
C CYS A 134 -27.90 -22.43 19.81
N GLN A 135 -27.53 -21.50 20.69
CA GLN A 135 -27.52 -21.74 22.13
C GLN A 135 -28.83 -21.27 22.76
N ALA A 136 -29.16 -21.85 23.93
CA ALA A 136 -30.37 -21.49 24.68
C ALA A 136 -30.45 -20.02 25.12
N ASN A 137 -29.30 -19.35 25.31
CA ASN A 137 -29.22 -17.97 25.81
C ASN A 137 -28.41 -17.09 24.84
N LYS A 138 -28.92 -15.89 24.52
CA LYS A 138 -28.20 -14.95 23.65
C LYS A 138 -26.89 -14.52 24.32
N LEU A 139 -25.81 -14.43 23.55
CA LEU A 139 -24.55 -13.93 24.05
C LEU A 139 -24.67 -12.46 24.44
N THR A 140 -24.11 -12.12 25.60
CA THR A 140 -23.86 -10.72 25.97
C THR A 140 -22.79 -10.13 25.06
N ALA A 141 -22.76 -8.81 24.91
CA ALA A 141 -21.71 -8.13 24.13
C ALA A 141 -20.29 -8.49 24.60
N ALA A 142 -20.10 -8.70 25.92
CA ALA A 142 -18.81 -9.14 26.47
C ALA A 142 -18.44 -10.58 26.03
N GLN A 143 -19.41 -11.48 25.90
CA GLN A 143 -19.17 -12.84 25.39
C GLN A 143 -18.86 -12.84 23.89
N VAL A 144 -19.57 -12.03 23.09
CA VAL A 144 -19.24 -11.84 21.66
C VAL A 144 -17.82 -11.30 21.51
N THR A 145 -17.44 -10.28 22.29
CA THR A 145 -16.06 -9.76 22.30
C THR A 145 -15.05 -10.82 22.73
N ALA A 146 -15.35 -11.66 23.71
CA ALA A 146 -14.47 -12.75 24.14
C ALA A 146 -14.28 -13.81 23.03
N GLU A 147 -15.35 -14.23 22.36
CA GLU A 147 -15.30 -15.18 21.22
C GLU A 147 -14.45 -14.65 20.06
N LEU A 148 -14.48 -13.35 19.78
CA LEU A 148 -13.66 -12.72 18.74
C LEU A 148 -12.21 -12.48 19.17
N ALA A 149 -11.99 -11.92 20.36
CA ALA A 149 -10.66 -11.56 20.86
C ALA A 149 -9.81 -12.80 21.20
N ASN A 150 -10.40 -13.80 21.84
CA ASN A 150 -9.66 -14.98 22.28
C ASN A 150 -9.34 -15.91 21.11
N SER A 151 -10.19 -16.00 20.09
CA SER A 151 -9.89 -16.76 18.86
C SER A 151 -8.78 -16.10 18.04
N LYS A 152 -8.82 -14.77 17.88
CA LYS A 152 -7.71 -13.98 17.32
C LYS A 152 -6.41 -14.23 18.08
N SER A 153 -6.44 -14.20 19.42
CA SER A 153 -5.28 -14.42 20.29
C SER A 153 -4.73 -15.84 20.20
N ALA A 154 -5.60 -16.86 20.16
CA ALA A 154 -5.20 -18.26 20.02
C ALA A 154 -4.48 -18.53 18.69
N LEU A 155 -4.99 -17.97 17.59
CA LEU A 155 -4.35 -18.03 16.28
C LEU A 155 -3.01 -17.28 16.27
N ALA A 156 -2.97 -16.06 16.82
CA ALA A 156 -1.74 -15.28 16.93
C ALA A 156 -0.66 -15.97 17.78
N ALA A 157 -1.04 -16.72 18.82
CA ALA A 157 -0.12 -17.50 19.65
C ALA A 157 0.56 -18.66 18.88
N GLN A 158 0.02 -19.07 17.73
CA GLN A 158 0.66 -20.01 16.80
C GLN A 158 1.43 -19.31 15.66
N GLY A 159 1.55 -17.97 15.70
CA GLY A 159 2.14 -17.17 14.62
C GLY A 159 1.18 -16.86 13.46
N ILE A 160 -0.11 -17.19 13.58
CA ILE A 160 -1.10 -17.01 12.51
C ILE A 160 -1.74 -15.62 12.62
N ASN A 161 -1.43 -14.72 11.67
CA ASN A 161 -2.13 -13.44 11.54
C ASN A 161 -3.45 -13.61 10.77
N ALA A 162 -4.45 -14.21 11.41
CA ALA A 162 -5.78 -14.40 10.83
C ALA A 162 -6.50 -13.05 10.64
N THR A 163 -6.72 -12.62 9.39
CA THR A 163 -7.36 -11.32 9.07
C THR A 163 -8.77 -11.44 8.49
N ALA A 164 -9.14 -12.62 7.97
CA ALA A 164 -10.51 -12.94 7.55
C ALA A 164 -11.29 -13.65 8.67
N PHE A 165 -12.59 -13.37 8.73
CA PHE A 165 -13.54 -14.00 9.67
C PHE A 165 -14.76 -14.57 8.93
N ALA A 166 -15.36 -15.61 9.51
CA ALA A 166 -16.71 -16.05 9.21
C ALA A 166 -17.46 -16.24 10.54
N PRO A 167 -18.71 -15.76 10.69
CA PRO A 167 -19.51 -16.07 11.86
C PRO A 167 -20.05 -17.51 11.77
N PRO A 168 -20.04 -18.30 12.86
CA PRO A 168 -20.77 -19.56 12.96
C PRO A 168 -22.20 -19.42 12.45
N TYR A 169 -22.66 -20.40 11.66
CA TYR A 169 -24.01 -20.44 11.06
C TYR A 169 -24.37 -19.24 10.14
N GLY A 170 -23.45 -18.33 9.84
CA GLY A 170 -23.78 -17.05 9.23
C GLY A 170 -24.44 -16.05 10.18
N ASP A 171 -24.43 -16.29 11.50
CA ASP A 171 -25.26 -15.53 12.44
C ASP A 171 -24.62 -14.18 12.82
N TYR A 172 -25.22 -13.08 12.36
CA TYR A 172 -24.80 -11.73 12.69
C TYR A 172 -25.97 -10.73 12.72
N ASP A 173 -25.75 -9.62 13.42
CA ASP A 173 -26.41 -8.35 13.16
C ASP A 173 -25.35 -7.25 13.03
N MET A 174 -25.74 -6.02 12.69
CA MET A 174 -24.79 -4.91 12.53
C MET A 174 -23.99 -4.57 13.80
N SER A 175 -24.46 -4.93 15.00
CA SER A 175 -23.65 -4.80 16.22
C SER A 175 -22.56 -5.87 16.31
N ALA A 176 -22.82 -7.09 15.83
CA ALA A 176 -21.80 -8.13 15.69
C ALA A 176 -20.79 -7.77 14.60
N VAL A 177 -21.23 -7.27 13.42
CA VAL A 177 -20.31 -6.79 12.36
C VAL A 177 -19.41 -5.66 12.90
N ALA A 178 -19.95 -4.73 13.68
CA ALA A 178 -19.16 -3.69 14.34
C ALA A 178 -18.12 -4.22 15.35
N GLN A 179 -18.32 -5.38 16.00
CA GLN A 179 -17.27 -6.00 16.83
C GLN A 179 -16.28 -6.79 15.97
N ILE A 180 -16.74 -7.54 14.97
CA ILE A 180 -15.89 -8.31 14.03
C ILE A 180 -14.88 -7.39 13.36
N ALA A 181 -15.34 -6.23 12.87
CA ALA A 181 -14.53 -5.22 12.21
C ALA A 181 -13.36 -4.70 13.05
N LYS A 182 -13.38 -4.84 14.39
CA LYS A 182 -12.28 -4.41 15.27
C LYS A 182 -11.09 -5.37 15.24
N TYR A 183 -11.34 -6.64 14.94
CA TYR A 183 -10.35 -7.73 15.01
C TYR A 183 -9.94 -8.26 13.63
N TYR A 184 -10.78 -8.07 12.61
CA TYR A 184 -10.64 -8.69 11.30
C TYR A 184 -10.88 -7.66 10.20
N SER A 185 -10.11 -7.73 9.11
CA SER A 185 -10.23 -6.84 7.95
C SER A 185 -11.38 -7.21 7.02
N SER A 186 -11.93 -8.42 7.16
CA SER A 186 -13.01 -8.89 6.32
C SER A 186 -13.88 -9.94 7.00
N MET A 187 -15.12 -10.06 6.49
CA MET A 187 -16.12 -10.99 6.97
C MET A 187 -16.87 -11.62 5.79
N ARG A 188 -16.91 -12.95 5.72
CA ARG A 188 -17.79 -13.70 4.82
C ARG A 188 -19.10 -14.01 5.55
N GLY A 189 -20.24 -13.80 4.89
CA GLY A 189 -21.56 -14.25 5.37
C GLY A 189 -21.83 -15.70 5.00
N PHE A 190 -22.97 -16.28 5.42
CA PHE A 190 -23.37 -17.64 5.00
C PHE A 190 -24.63 -17.63 4.12
N ALA A 191 -25.74 -17.07 4.61
CA ALA A 191 -26.97 -16.91 3.84
C ALA A 191 -26.88 -15.83 2.75
N ASP A 192 -25.85 -14.98 2.80
CA ASP A 192 -25.48 -13.99 1.78
C ASP A 192 -25.00 -14.67 0.49
N THR A 193 -25.94 -15.18 -0.31
CA THR A 193 -25.61 -16.03 -1.46
C THR A 193 -25.33 -15.23 -2.75
N GLY A 194 -24.44 -15.78 -3.59
CA GLY A 194 -24.12 -15.29 -4.93
C GLY A 194 -22.72 -14.71 -5.06
N ASN A 195 -22.49 -14.04 -6.20
CA ASN A 195 -21.18 -13.48 -6.54
C ASN A 195 -20.98 -12.07 -5.96
N ASN A 196 -19.72 -11.75 -5.64
CA ASN A 196 -19.26 -10.45 -5.19
C ASN A 196 -18.92 -9.55 -6.40
N ILE A 197 -19.36 -8.29 -6.35
CA ILE A 197 -19.29 -7.33 -7.45
C ILE A 197 -18.26 -6.26 -7.12
N TRP A 198 -17.43 -5.85 -8.08
CA TRP A 198 -16.42 -4.81 -7.90
C TRP A 198 -17.04 -3.39 -7.96
N PRO A 199 -16.64 -2.42 -7.12
CA PRO A 199 -15.64 -2.51 -6.05
C PRO A 199 -16.06 -3.47 -4.94
N LEU A 200 -15.19 -4.43 -4.64
CA LEU A 200 -15.50 -5.53 -3.73
C LEU A 200 -15.68 -4.98 -2.32
N GLY A 201 -16.70 -5.44 -1.60
CA GLY A 201 -16.88 -5.14 -0.17
C GLY A 201 -15.82 -5.86 0.68
N ASP A 202 -15.65 -5.38 1.91
CA ASP A 202 -14.74 -6.01 2.88
C ASP A 202 -15.53 -6.90 3.88
N TYR A 203 -16.73 -6.45 4.26
CA TYR A 203 -17.66 -7.16 5.14
C TYR A 203 -18.89 -7.62 4.34
N LEU A 204 -19.49 -8.74 4.77
CA LEU A 204 -20.56 -9.45 4.07
C LEU A 204 -20.18 -9.88 2.65
N LEU A 205 -18.98 -10.48 2.52
CA LEU A 205 -18.62 -11.20 1.32
C LEU A 205 -19.62 -12.34 1.10
N ARG A 206 -20.24 -12.34 -0.08
CA ARG A 206 -21.19 -13.36 -0.51
C ARG A 206 -20.48 -14.66 -0.85
N ASN A 207 -21.20 -15.76 -0.73
CA ASN A 207 -20.69 -17.09 -1.02
C ASN A 207 -21.70 -17.97 -1.78
N VAL A 208 -21.29 -19.19 -2.10
CA VAL A 208 -22.14 -20.29 -2.55
C VAL A 208 -21.93 -21.44 -1.56
N PRO A 209 -22.90 -21.72 -0.67
CA PRO A 209 -22.82 -22.86 0.24
C PRO A 209 -22.83 -24.15 -0.57
N VAL A 210 -22.00 -25.11 -0.17
CA VAL A 210 -21.83 -26.37 -0.91
C VAL A 210 -22.15 -27.55 0.00
N GLN A 211 -23.13 -28.35 -0.44
CA GLN A 211 -23.54 -29.63 0.14
C GLN A 211 -23.75 -30.61 -1.01
N GLU A 212 -23.46 -31.89 -0.79
CA GLU A 212 -23.42 -32.92 -1.85
C GLU A 212 -24.67 -32.93 -2.74
N VAL A 213 -25.84 -33.11 -2.12
CA VAL A 213 -27.11 -33.37 -2.82
C VAL A 213 -27.71 -32.11 -3.46
N THR A 214 -27.54 -30.95 -2.83
CA THR A 214 -28.17 -29.70 -3.26
C THR A 214 -27.30 -28.90 -4.23
N THR A 215 -25.98 -29.14 -4.22
CA THR A 215 -24.99 -28.32 -4.95
C THR A 215 -24.08 -29.16 -5.86
N PRO A 216 -24.64 -29.80 -6.91
CA PRO A 216 -23.86 -30.64 -7.81
C PRO A 216 -22.80 -29.85 -8.57
N VAL A 217 -21.71 -30.52 -8.99
CA VAL A 217 -20.56 -29.91 -9.68
C VAL A 217 -20.98 -29.04 -10.88
N ALA A 218 -22.03 -29.41 -11.61
CA ALA A 218 -22.55 -28.62 -12.73
C ALA A 218 -23.00 -27.19 -12.31
N THR A 219 -23.64 -27.06 -11.15
CA THR A 219 -24.03 -25.77 -10.56
C THR A 219 -22.80 -24.94 -10.18
N LEU A 220 -21.79 -25.58 -9.58
CA LEU A 220 -20.54 -24.90 -9.19
C LEU A 220 -19.76 -24.41 -10.42
N ARG A 221 -19.72 -25.20 -11.51
CA ARG A 221 -19.14 -24.79 -12.79
C ARG A 221 -19.89 -23.59 -13.39
N ALA A 222 -21.22 -23.59 -13.35
CA ALA A 222 -22.02 -22.46 -13.81
C ALA A 222 -21.74 -21.16 -13.01
N GLN A 223 -21.48 -21.26 -11.70
CA GLN A 223 -21.07 -20.10 -10.89
C GLN A 223 -19.68 -19.58 -11.27
N VAL A 224 -18.72 -20.47 -11.57
CA VAL A 224 -17.40 -20.08 -12.12
C VAL A 224 -17.55 -19.37 -13.46
N ASP A 225 -18.38 -19.90 -14.38
CA ASP A 225 -18.60 -19.27 -15.69
C ASP A 225 -19.34 -17.93 -15.58
N ALA A 226 -20.29 -17.81 -14.66
CA ALA A 226 -20.94 -16.54 -14.34
C ALA A 226 -19.94 -15.50 -13.76
N ALA A 227 -19.03 -15.93 -12.89
CA ALA A 227 -17.97 -15.08 -12.36
C ALA A 227 -17.00 -14.59 -13.46
N ILE A 228 -16.66 -15.46 -14.42
CA ILE A 228 -15.86 -15.12 -15.60
C ILE A 228 -16.59 -14.11 -16.49
N ALA A 229 -17.83 -14.41 -16.88
CA ALA A 229 -18.62 -13.57 -17.79
C ALA A 229 -18.86 -12.16 -17.24
N ASN A 230 -19.10 -12.04 -15.93
CA ASN A 230 -19.44 -10.78 -15.27
C ASN A 230 -18.25 -10.10 -14.57
N LYS A 231 -17.04 -10.68 -14.62
CA LYS A 231 -15.84 -10.20 -13.91
C LYS A 231 -16.05 -10.01 -12.40
N GLN A 232 -16.64 -11.03 -11.78
CA GLN A 232 -17.04 -11.07 -10.38
C GLN A 232 -16.21 -12.09 -9.57
N TRP A 233 -16.32 -12.03 -8.25
CA TRP A 233 -15.67 -12.97 -7.35
C TRP A 233 -16.67 -13.97 -6.74
N VAL A 234 -16.51 -15.25 -7.07
CA VAL A 234 -17.25 -16.36 -6.46
C VAL A 234 -16.46 -16.94 -5.27
N VAL A 235 -17.14 -17.19 -4.17
CA VAL A 235 -16.57 -17.82 -2.96
C VAL A 235 -17.38 -19.08 -2.68
N PHE A 236 -16.78 -20.26 -2.79
CA PHE A 236 -17.42 -21.53 -2.46
C PHE A 236 -17.17 -21.87 -0.99
N THR A 237 -18.21 -22.27 -0.26
CA THR A 237 -18.10 -22.61 1.16
C THR A 237 -18.47 -24.07 1.41
N PHE A 238 -17.48 -24.82 1.87
CA PHE A 238 -17.55 -26.23 2.24
C PHE A 238 -17.34 -26.39 3.75
N HIS A 239 -17.75 -27.54 4.31
CA HIS A 239 -17.35 -27.95 5.65
C HIS A 239 -16.52 -29.24 5.54
N ASP A 240 -17.17 -30.41 5.67
CA ASP A 240 -16.49 -31.70 5.73
C ASP A 240 -16.37 -32.37 4.34
N ILE A 241 -15.14 -32.70 3.93
CA ILE A 241 -14.88 -33.37 2.64
C ILE A 241 -14.68 -34.87 2.86
N ARG A 242 -15.50 -35.70 2.20
CA ARG A 242 -15.51 -37.16 2.40
C ARG A 242 -15.41 -37.92 1.07
N PRO A 243 -14.71 -39.07 1.01
CA PRO A 243 -14.75 -39.97 -0.14
C PRO A 243 -16.13 -40.57 -0.42
N ASN A 244 -16.96 -40.71 0.61
CA ASN A 244 -18.36 -41.13 0.53
C ASN A 244 -19.19 -40.14 1.38
N PRO A 245 -19.63 -39.00 0.80
CA PRO A 245 -20.39 -37.99 1.52
C PRO A 245 -21.81 -38.46 1.82
N SER A 246 -22.36 -38.00 2.95
CA SER A 246 -23.76 -38.20 3.31
C SER A 246 -24.70 -37.64 2.24
N GLN A 247 -25.86 -38.28 2.14
CA GLN A 247 -26.97 -37.83 1.29
C GLN A 247 -27.98 -36.97 2.08
N ASN A 248 -27.71 -36.68 3.36
CA ASN A 248 -28.43 -35.69 4.13
C ASN A 248 -27.75 -34.31 3.95
N PRO A 249 -28.43 -33.27 3.41
CA PRO A 249 -27.84 -31.93 3.27
C PRO A 249 -27.42 -31.29 4.60
N ASP A 250 -28.10 -31.64 5.69
CA ASP A 250 -27.84 -31.09 7.03
C ASP A 250 -26.53 -31.61 7.66
N ASP A 251 -25.89 -32.61 7.05
CA ASP A 251 -24.57 -33.11 7.48
C ASP A 251 -23.41 -32.26 6.90
N TYR A 252 -23.70 -31.28 6.03
CA TYR A 252 -22.75 -30.35 5.39
C TYR A 252 -21.52 -31.00 4.69
N GLN A 253 -21.66 -32.26 4.28
CA GLN A 253 -20.61 -33.01 3.61
C GLN A 253 -20.57 -32.74 2.10
N TYR A 254 -19.37 -32.84 1.52
CA TYR A 254 -19.15 -32.82 0.06
C TYR A 254 -18.14 -33.89 -0.38
N GLY A 255 -18.35 -34.43 -1.57
CA GLY A 255 -17.53 -35.50 -2.12
C GLY A 255 -16.11 -35.07 -2.50
N THR A 256 -15.11 -35.89 -2.13
CA THR A 256 -13.72 -35.67 -2.57
C THR A 256 -13.58 -35.72 -4.10
N ALA A 257 -14.38 -36.56 -4.79
CA ALA A 257 -14.34 -36.68 -6.24
C ALA A 257 -15.01 -35.47 -6.94
N GLU A 258 -16.05 -34.93 -6.34
CA GLU A 258 -16.82 -33.77 -6.80
C GLU A 258 -15.97 -32.50 -6.65
N LEU A 259 -15.26 -32.37 -5.53
CA LEU A 259 -14.25 -31.33 -5.31
C LEU A 259 -13.10 -31.42 -6.34
N ASP A 260 -12.61 -32.62 -6.65
CA ASP A 260 -11.59 -32.85 -7.68
C ASP A 260 -12.09 -32.42 -9.08
N GLN A 261 -13.32 -32.79 -9.44
CA GLN A 261 -13.96 -32.37 -10.69
C GLN A 261 -14.17 -30.85 -10.81
N LEU A 262 -14.42 -30.15 -9.71
CA LEU A 262 -14.50 -28.69 -9.68
C LEU A 262 -13.11 -28.05 -9.75
N ALA A 263 -12.14 -28.54 -8.98
CA ALA A 263 -10.77 -28.05 -8.97
C ALA A 263 -10.09 -28.21 -10.34
N ALA A 264 -10.30 -29.36 -11.00
CA ALA A 264 -9.91 -29.60 -12.38
C ALA A 264 -10.52 -28.57 -13.33
N TYR A 265 -11.82 -28.26 -13.19
CA TYR A 265 -12.49 -27.26 -14.02
C TYR A 265 -11.90 -25.87 -13.82
N VAL A 266 -11.81 -25.41 -12.57
CA VAL A 266 -11.21 -24.12 -12.22
C VAL A 266 -9.80 -24.01 -12.76
N LYS A 267 -9.00 -25.08 -12.71
CA LYS A 267 -7.66 -25.09 -13.29
C LYS A 267 -7.64 -24.79 -14.78
N THR A 268 -8.57 -25.33 -15.57
CA THR A 268 -8.63 -25.00 -17.00
C THR A 268 -8.82 -23.49 -17.24
N LYS A 269 -9.67 -22.85 -16.42
CA LYS A 269 -9.98 -21.42 -16.50
C LYS A 269 -8.82 -20.55 -16.01
N VAL A 270 -8.14 -20.97 -14.94
CA VAL A 270 -6.92 -20.30 -14.43
C VAL A 270 -5.79 -20.39 -15.45
N THR A 271 -5.56 -21.56 -16.05
CA THR A 271 -4.55 -21.75 -17.11
C THR A 271 -4.87 -20.95 -18.37
N ALA A 272 -6.14 -20.77 -18.70
CA ALA A 272 -6.60 -19.88 -19.79
C ALA A 272 -6.57 -18.38 -19.43
N GLY A 273 -6.16 -17.99 -18.21
CA GLY A 273 -6.13 -16.61 -17.75
C GLY A 273 -7.51 -15.96 -17.54
N GLN A 274 -8.58 -16.77 -17.51
CA GLN A 274 -9.96 -16.30 -17.45
C GLN A 274 -10.45 -15.98 -16.04
N ILE A 275 -9.88 -16.64 -15.02
CA ILE A 275 -10.20 -16.46 -13.60
C ILE A 275 -8.91 -16.61 -12.78
N LYS A 276 -8.82 -15.97 -11.61
CA LYS A 276 -7.74 -16.23 -10.64
C LYS A 276 -8.27 -16.95 -9.42
N ASN A 277 -7.60 -18.00 -8.97
CA ASN A 277 -7.84 -18.55 -7.64
C ASN A 277 -7.09 -17.69 -6.60
N VAL A 278 -7.79 -17.30 -5.54
CA VAL A 278 -7.26 -16.48 -4.45
C VAL A 278 -7.81 -16.95 -3.11
N ASN A 279 -7.00 -16.85 -2.07
CA ASN A 279 -7.48 -16.90 -0.69
C ASN A 279 -8.27 -15.61 -0.37
N VAL A 280 -9.17 -15.64 0.60
CA VAL A 280 -10.17 -14.57 0.85
C VAL A 280 -9.53 -13.19 1.05
N SER A 281 -8.52 -13.04 1.92
CA SER A 281 -7.85 -11.73 2.08
C SER A 281 -7.14 -11.22 0.81
N LYS A 282 -6.82 -12.11 -0.13
CA LYS A 282 -6.26 -11.77 -1.45
C LYS A 282 -7.31 -11.55 -2.55
N GLY A 283 -8.58 -11.78 -2.26
CA GLY A 283 -9.70 -11.32 -3.09
C GLY A 283 -10.05 -9.85 -2.87
N LEU A 284 -9.77 -9.30 -1.69
CA LEU A 284 -10.05 -7.90 -1.35
C LEU A 284 -9.26 -6.91 -2.24
N VAL A 285 -9.75 -5.68 -2.36
CA VAL A 285 -8.94 -4.58 -2.91
C VAL A 285 -8.09 -3.99 -1.79
N THR A 286 -6.78 -4.15 -1.90
CA THR A 286 -5.77 -3.67 -0.94
C THR A 286 -4.55 -3.16 -1.68
N GLY A 287 -3.78 -2.25 -1.08
CA GLY A 287 -2.59 -1.70 -1.72
C GLY A 287 -1.96 -0.58 -0.91
N SER A 288 -0.88 -0.06 -1.46
CA SER A 288 -0.16 1.12 -0.96
C SER A 288 0.23 2.01 -2.15
N PRO A 289 0.85 3.19 -1.92
CA PRO A 289 0.65 3.98 -0.71
C PRO A 289 -0.83 4.33 -0.55
N ASN A 290 -1.32 4.34 0.68
CA ASN A 290 -2.55 5.07 0.96
C ASN A 290 -2.24 6.57 0.83
N LEU A 291 -2.92 7.26 -0.08
CA LEU A 291 -2.72 8.69 -0.33
C LEU A 291 -3.38 9.58 0.74
N MET A 292 -4.27 9.04 1.57
CA MET A 292 -4.95 9.80 2.64
C MET A 292 -4.07 9.94 3.89
N PRO A 293 -3.77 11.18 4.35
CA PRO A 293 -3.08 11.42 5.62
C PRO A 293 -3.98 11.13 6.83
N ASN A 294 -3.37 10.69 7.94
CA ASN A 294 -4.06 10.35 9.21
C ASN A 294 -5.29 9.43 9.01
N PRO A 295 -5.16 8.30 8.28
CA PRO A 295 -6.31 7.51 7.82
C PRO A 295 -7.05 6.76 8.93
N THR A 296 -6.37 6.46 10.05
CA THR A 296 -6.92 5.76 11.23
C THR A 296 -7.32 6.73 12.36
N PHE A 297 -7.25 8.04 12.13
CA PHE A 297 -7.57 9.08 13.12
C PHE A 297 -6.84 8.98 14.48
N ASN A 298 -5.72 8.25 14.57
CA ASN A 298 -4.90 8.15 15.79
C ASN A 298 -4.30 9.50 16.23
N SER A 299 -4.25 10.50 15.35
CA SER A 299 -3.90 11.89 15.70
C SER A 299 -5.14 12.78 15.93
N GLY A 300 -6.30 12.16 16.20
CA GLY A 300 -7.61 12.80 16.21
C GLY A 300 -7.97 13.40 14.85
N ILE A 301 -8.84 14.42 14.85
CA ILE A 301 -9.15 15.20 13.63
C ILE A 301 -7.98 16.13 13.27
N SER A 302 -7.20 16.61 14.25
CA SER A 302 -6.10 17.56 14.07
C SER A 302 -4.94 17.08 13.19
N GLY A 303 -4.90 15.80 12.80
CA GLY A 303 -3.97 15.26 11.79
C GLY A 303 -4.26 15.71 10.35
N GLY A 304 -4.59 16.99 10.14
CA GLY A 304 -4.88 17.60 8.84
C GLY A 304 -6.35 17.53 8.37
N TRP A 305 -7.21 16.82 9.09
CA TRP A 305 -8.65 16.82 8.81
C TRP A 305 -9.32 18.04 9.47
N THR A 306 -10.47 18.45 8.97
CA THR A 306 -11.23 19.59 9.51
C THR A 306 -12.74 19.32 9.53
N THR A 307 -13.50 20.10 10.29
CA THR A 307 -14.97 20.01 10.34
C THR A 307 -15.60 21.37 10.60
N ASP A 308 -16.79 21.60 10.01
CA ASP A 308 -17.64 22.76 10.27
C ASP A 308 -18.59 22.57 11.48
N ALA A 309 -18.63 21.35 12.03
CA ALA A 309 -19.56 20.94 13.08
C ALA A 309 -18.84 20.32 14.29
N ALA A 310 -17.77 20.97 14.76
CA ALA A 310 -16.84 20.46 15.78
C ALA A 310 -17.44 20.03 17.14
N THR A 311 -18.69 20.39 17.44
CA THR A 311 -19.42 19.91 18.64
C THR A 311 -20.18 18.60 18.41
N ARG A 312 -20.32 18.16 17.16
CA ARG A 312 -21.07 16.96 16.72
C ARG A 312 -20.23 15.98 15.89
N ILE A 313 -19.13 16.46 15.30
CA ILE A 313 -18.13 15.66 14.59
C ILE A 313 -16.85 15.76 15.41
N THR A 314 -16.50 14.67 16.09
CA THR A 314 -15.44 14.64 17.12
C THR A 314 -14.59 13.40 16.98
N ALA A 315 -13.31 13.50 17.34
CA ALA A 315 -12.49 12.29 17.55
C ALA A 315 -13.14 11.40 18.62
N ASP A 316 -13.11 10.09 18.41
CA ASP A 316 -13.62 9.07 19.31
C ASP A 316 -12.50 8.09 19.64
N THR A 317 -12.31 7.84 20.94
CA THR A 317 -11.34 6.88 21.46
C THR A 317 -12.03 5.76 22.25
N ALA A 318 -13.31 5.50 21.96
CA ALA A 318 -14.14 4.52 22.67
C ALA A 318 -14.17 3.15 21.95
N THR A 319 -13.12 2.88 21.16
CA THR A 319 -12.92 1.65 20.40
C THR A 319 -14.06 1.34 19.42
N ASN A 320 -14.51 2.36 18.66
CA ASN A 320 -15.53 2.25 17.61
C ASN A 320 -14.96 2.24 16.18
N GLY A 321 -13.62 2.25 16.03
CA GLY A 321 -12.94 2.10 14.76
C GLY A 321 -12.87 0.64 14.29
N SER A 322 -11.92 0.37 13.40
CA SER A 322 -11.77 -0.87 12.65
C SER A 322 -10.34 -1.39 12.62
N PHE A 323 -10.16 -2.65 12.23
CA PHE A 323 -8.87 -3.28 12.01
C PHE A 323 -8.06 -2.48 10.96
N PRO A 324 -6.74 -2.23 11.19
CA PRO A 324 -5.88 -2.85 12.19
C PRO A 324 -5.88 -2.20 13.58
N ASP A 325 -6.47 -1.02 13.76
CA ASP A 325 -6.42 -0.27 15.01
C ASP A 325 -7.78 0.36 15.33
N ALA A 326 -8.62 -0.42 16.01
CA ALA A 326 -9.98 0.00 16.32
C ALA A 326 -10.08 1.07 17.43
N ALA A 327 -8.96 1.46 18.06
CA ALA A 327 -8.96 2.32 19.24
C ALA A 327 -9.51 3.73 18.94
N SER A 328 -9.21 4.25 17.74
CA SER A 328 -9.58 5.59 17.30
C SER A 328 -10.60 5.56 16.16
N SER A 329 -11.41 6.61 16.06
CA SER A 329 -12.28 6.89 14.90
C SER A 329 -12.73 8.36 14.92
N VAL A 330 -13.52 8.79 13.94
CA VAL A 330 -14.32 10.01 14.04
C VAL A 330 -15.79 9.64 14.23
N LYS A 331 -16.38 10.16 15.31
CA LYS A 331 -17.82 10.09 15.57
C LYS A 331 -18.53 11.24 14.87
N LEU A 332 -19.63 10.92 14.18
CA LEU A 332 -20.51 11.88 13.51
C LEU A 332 -21.92 11.80 14.14
N VAL A 333 -22.46 12.96 14.54
CA VAL A 333 -23.80 13.08 15.12
C VAL A 333 -24.64 14.07 14.30
N SER A 334 -25.86 13.68 13.93
CA SER A 334 -26.80 14.58 13.22
C SER A 334 -27.19 15.80 14.07
N GLY A 335 -27.44 16.94 13.43
CA GLY A 335 -28.05 18.10 14.07
C GLY A 335 -29.02 18.83 13.14
N THR A 336 -29.43 20.04 13.54
CA THR A 336 -30.39 20.88 12.79
C THR A 336 -29.91 21.32 11.40
N THR A 337 -28.60 21.27 11.17
CA THR A 337 -27.94 21.48 9.88
C THR A 337 -27.08 20.28 9.54
N ALA A 338 -26.78 20.09 8.25
CA ALA A 338 -25.70 19.19 7.85
C ALA A 338 -24.40 19.59 8.55
N GLY A 339 -23.60 18.61 8.94
CA GLY A 339 -22.23 18.78 9.41
C GLY A 339 -21.29 17.92 8.58
N HIS A 340 -20.09 18.41 8.34
CA HIS A 340 -19.13 17.84 7.39
C HIS A 340 -17.79 17.59 8.06
N LEU A 341 -17.17 16.46 7.73
CA LEU A 341 -15.77 16.13 7.95
C LEU A 341 -15.05 16.23 6.61
N PHE A 342 -13.95 16.97 6.54
CA PHE A 342 -13.17 17.21 5.33
C PHE A 342 -11.76 16.64 5.48
N SER A 343 -11.32 15.87 4.47
CA SER A 343 -9.94 15.38 4.39
C SER A 343 -8.96 16.49 4.00
N PRO A 344 -7.66 16.32 4.31
CA PRO A 344 -6.60 17.02 3.57
C PRO A 344 -6.82 16.91 2.06
N ARG A 345 -6.42 17.94 1.32
CA ARG A 345 -6.36 17.84 -0.15
C ARG A 345 -5.20 16.91 -0.54
N VAL A 346 -5.50 15.97 -1.43
CA VAL A 346 -4.55 15.00 -1.97
C VAL A 346 -4.37 15.26 -3.46
N THR A 347 -3.12 15.27 -3.92
CA THR A 347 -2.77 15.48 -5.34
C THR A 347 -3.32 14.34 -6.19
N VAL A 348 -3.95 14.67 -7.32
CA VAL A 348 -4.50 13.68 -8.27
C VAL A 348 -4.09 13.99 -9.70
N SER A 349 -3.99 12.95 -10.54
CA SER A 349 -3.81 13.08 -11.98
C SER A 349 -5.16 12.98 -12.69
N PRO A 350 -5.51 13.91 -13.61
CA PRO A 350 -6.79 13.91 -14.31
C PRO A 350 -7.19 12.61 -15.03
N THR A 351 -6.21 11.80 -15.44
CA THR A 351 -6.44 10.56 -16.19
C THR A 351 -6.37 9.31 -15.33
N THR A 352 -6.12 9.45 -14.02
CA THR A 352 -5.97 8.32 -13.10
C THR A 352 -7.30 8.02 -12.41
N ASN A 353 -7.70 6.75 -12.43
CA ASN A 353 -8.77 6.24 -11.59
C ASN A 353 -8.21 5.93 -10.20
N TYR A 354 -9.00 6.21 -9.17
CA TYR A 354 -8.69 5.94 -7.77
C TYR A 354 -9.81 5.10 -7.14
N LEU A 355 -9.48 4.33 -6.11
CA LEU A 355 -10.45 3.72 -5.20
C LEU A 355 -10.36 4.41 -3.85
N TYR A 356 -11.51 4.84 -3.34
CA TYR A 356 -11.70 5.15 -1.94
C TYR A 356 -12.22 3.93 -1.20
N LYS A 357 -11.76 3.78 0.04
CA LYS A 357 -12.33 2.89 1.06
C LYS A 357 -12.46 3.67 2.35
N ALA A 358 -13.47 3.39 3.17
CA ALA A 358 -13.55 3.90 4.53
C ALA A 358 -14.45 2.96 5.34
N PHE A 359 -14.06 2.60 6.56
CA PHE A 359 -14.98 1.93 7.47
C PHE A 359 -16.08 2.92 7.87
N LEU A 360 -17.33 2.49 7.79
CA LEU A 360 -18.50 3.22 8.27
C LEU A 360 -19.36 2.31 9.14
N ASN A 361 -19.68 2.78 10.34
CA ASN A 361 -20.66 2.17 11.24
C ASN A 361 -21.74 3.20 11.58
N VAL A 362 -22.91 3.12 10.94
CA VAL A 362 -24.10 3.90 11.31
C VAL A 362 -24.81 3.17 12.45
N ALA A 363 -24.34 3.41 13.68
CA ALA A 363 -24.82 2.74 14.88
C ALA A 363 -26.27 3.09 15.24
N ALA A 364 -26.73 4.29 14.90
CA ALA A 364 -28.13 4.73 15.02
C ALA A 364 -28.49 5.69 13.88
N ILE A 365 -29.77 5.67 13.48
CA ILE A 365 -30.38 6.61 12.52
C ILE A 365 -31.91 6.59 12.70
N SER A 366 -32.57 7.74 12.53
CA SER A 366 -34.04 7.83 12.45
C SER A 366 -34.49 8.36 11.09
N THR A 367 -33.85 9.40 10.57
CA THR A 367 -34.00 9.90 9.19
C THR A 367 -32.70 10.49 8.68
N GLY A 368 -32.55 10.58 7.36
CA GLY A 368 -31.40 11.21 6.70
C GLY A 368 -30.34 10.23 6.24
N GLU A 369 -29.07 10.63 6.28
CA GLU A 369 -27.96 9.88 5.71
C GLU A 369 -26.58 10.31 6.24
N VAL A 370 -25.60 9.40 6.11
CA VAL A 370 -24.17 9.72 6.07
C VAL A 370 -23.70 9.57 4.63
N GLY A 371 -23.13 10.62 4.04
CA GLY A 371 -22.79 10.65 2.61
C GLY A 371 -21.34 11.01 2.32
N PHE A 372 -20.86 10.59 1.15
CA PHE A 372 -19.47 10.71 0.68
C PHE A 372 -19.43 11.44 -0.68
N TYR A 373 -18.68 12.53 -0.74
CA TYR A 373 -18.57 13.44 -1.89
C TYR A 373 -17.11 13.89 -2.02
N ILE A 374 -16.66 14.07 -3.25
CA ILE A 374 -15.27 14.50 -3.52
C ILE A 374 -15.29 15.91 -4.06
N ASP A 375 -14.70 16.86 -3.34
CA ASP A 375 -14.41 18.20 -3.82
C ASP A 375 -13.13 18.21 -4.66
N GLU A 376 -13.16 18.90 -5.79
CA GLU A 376 -12.08 18.91 -6.79
C GLU A 376 -11.52 20.34 -6.95
N TYR A 377 -10.19 20.46 -6.98
CA TYR A 377 -9.49 21.74 -7.00
C TYR A 377 -8.42 21.77 -8.09
N ASN A 378 -8.21 22.95 -8.68
CA ASN A 378 -7.16 23.19 -9.67
C ASN A 378 -5.79 23.40 -9.02
N ALA A 379 -4.74 23.56 -9.84
CA ALA A 379 -3.37 23.78 -9.37
C ALA A 379 -3.18 25.09 -8.57
N ALA A 380 -4.09 26.06 -8.72
CA ALA A 380 -4.13 27.28 -7.91
C ALA A 380 -4.94 27.11 -6.59
N GLY A 381 -5.42 25.90 -6.30
CA GLY A 381 -6.21 25.59 -5.11
C GLY A 381 -7.66 26.10 -5.15
N GLN A 382 -8.14 26.56 -6.30
CA GLN A 382 -9.53 27.00 -6.50
C GLN A 382 -10.43 25.79 -6.76
N TRP A 383 -11.66 25.81 -6.24
CA TRP A 383 -12.65 24.76 -6.48
C TRP A 383 -13.06 24.74 -7.96
N VAL A 384 -13.14 23.54 -8.54
CA VAL A 384 -13.47 23.28 -9.94
C VAL A 384 -14.87 22.67 -10.06
N SER A 385 -15.12 21.66 -9.23
CA SER A 385 -16.31 20.82 -9.27
C SER A 385 -16.34 19.94 -8.02
N GLY A 386 -17.38 19.13 -7.88
CA GLY A 386 -17.34 18.01 -6.95
C GLY A 386 -18.32 16.91 -7.36
N GLN A 387 -18.13 15.73 -6.79
CA GLN A 387 -18.79 14.51 -7.23
C GLN A 387 -19.36 13.70 -6.07
N PHE A 388 -20.68 13.52 -6.04
CA PHE A 388 -21.34 12.56 -5.16
C PHE A 388 -20.89 11.13 -5.51
N ARG A 389 -20.65 10.30 -4.49
CA ARG A 389 -20.20 8.92 -4.69
C ARG A 389 -21.11 7.88 -4.05
N LYS A 390 -21.30 7.94 -2.72
CA LYS A 390 -22.08 6.93 -1.99
C LYS A 390 -22.70 7.56 -0.73
N ARG A 391 -23.72 6.91 -0.19
CA ARG A 391 -24.33 7.21 1.11
C ARG A 391 -24.80 5.93 1.80
N GLU A 392 -24.99 6.01 3.10
CA GLU A 392 -25.77 5.07 3.89
C GLU A 392 -26.89 5.83 4.61
N ASN A 393 -28.11 5.30 4.55
CA ASN A 393 -29.33 5.91 5.12
C ASN A 393 -30.10 4.95 6.04
N THR A 394 -29.47 3.85 6.44
CA THR A 394 -29.97 2.82 7.34
C THR A 394 -28.95 2.51 8.44
N ARG A 395 -29.33 1.67 9.43
CA ARG A 395 -28.41 1.24 10.50
C ARG A 395 -27.51 0.12 9.97
N TRP A 396 -26.35 0.47 9.42
CA TRP A 396 -25.48 -0.47 8.70
C TRP A 396 -23.99 -0.30 9.05
N VAL A 397 -23.22 -1.36 8.82
CA VAL A 397 -21.76 -1.42 8.99
C VAL A 397 -21.14 -1.98 7.73
N GLU A 398 -20.29 -1.20 7.08
CA GLU A 398 -19.64 -1.61 5.83
C GLU A 398 -18.31 -0.89 5.58
N ALA A 399 -17.62 -1.31 4.52
CA ALA A 399 -16.57 -0.51 3.90
C ALA A 399 -17.17 0.28 2.73
N MET A 400 -17.11 1.61 2.82
CA MET A 400 -17.56 2.57 1.80
C MET A 400 -16.59 2.58 0.61
N ASN A 401 -16.60 1.49 -0.15
CA ASN A 401 -15.72 1.27 -1.28
C ASN A 401 -16.34 1.88 -2.57
N PHE A 402 -15.69 2.86 -3.18
CA PHE A 402 -16.16 3.51 -4.41
C PHE A 402 -15.04 4.09 -5.26
N THR A 403 -15.22 4.08 -6.58
CA THR A 403 -14.25 4.68 -7.52
C THR A 403 -14.37 6.19 -7.58
N TYR A 404 -13.24 6.85 -7.82
CA TYR A 404 -13.17 8.26 -8.16
C TYR A 404 -12.25 8.47 -9.38
N THR A 405 -12.76 9.17 -10.39
CA THR A 405 -11.99 9.71 -11.51
C THR A 405 -12.19 11.22 -11.50
N PRO A 406 -11.12 12.03 -11.62
CA PRO A 406 -11.27 13.49 -11.70
C PRO A 406 -12.14 13.92 -12.88
N SER A 407 -12.95 14.96 -12.68
CA SER A 407 -13.96 15.42 -13.66
C SER A 407 -13.37 16.01 -14.94
N SER A 408 -12.14 16.55 -14.89
CA SER A 408 -11.52 17.26 -16.01
C SER A 408 -10.00 17.38 -15.86
N THR A 409 -9.33 17.75 -16.95
CA THR A 409 -7.89 18.07 -17.01
C THR A 409 -7.46 19.24 -16.11
N ASN A 410 -8.42 20.01 -15.58
CA ASN A 410 -8.14 21.15 -14.70
C ASN A 410 -8.02 20.74 -13.22
N VAL A 411 -8.38 19.51 -12.85
CA VAL A 411 -8.31 19.02 -11.47
C VAL A 411 -6.89 18.55 -11.15
N ALA A 412 -6.27 19.14 -10.13
CA ALA A 412 -4.93 18.82 -9.65
C ALA A 412 -4.92 18.23 -8.22
N SER A 413 -5.98 18.47 -7.43
CA SER A 413 -6.14 17.86 -6.11
C SER A 413 -7.61 17.62 -5.77
N ALA A 414 -7.85 16.67 -4.86
CA ALA A 414 -9.16 16.27 -4.39
C ALA A 414 -9.23 16.24 -2.86
N SER A 415 -10.39 16.52 -2.26
CA SER A 415 -10.67 16.34 -0.83
C SER A 415 -11.94 15.49 -0.69
N LEU A 416 -11.91 14.53 0.24
CA LEU A 416 -13.10 13.77 0.62
C LEU A 416 -13.88 14.56 1.67
N GLN A 417 -15.14 14.84 1.36
CA GLN A 417 -16.15 15.35 2.26
C GLN A 417 -17.06 14.19 2.70
N ILE A 418 -17.21 14.03 4.02
CA ILE A 418 -18.18 13.11 4.63
C ILE A 418 -19.20 13.94 5.41
N TRP A 419 -20.47 13.92 5.03
CA TRP A 419 -21.52 14.64 5.77
C TRP A 419 -22.40 13.71 6.59
N VAL A 420 -22.99 14.28 7.63
CA VAL A 420 -24.13 13.73 8.35
C VAL A 420 -25.28 14.74 8.32
N VAL A 421 -26.46 14.31 7.89
CA VAL A 421 -27.68 15.13 7.81
C VAL A 421 -28.90 14.31 8.17
N GLY A 422 -29.85 14.88 8.92
CA GLY A 422 -31.08 14.20 9.33
C GLY A 422 -31.29 14.19 10.84
N THR A 423 -31.85 13.11 11.38
CA THR A 423 -32.18 12.98 12.81
C THR A 423 -31.83 11.61 13.37
N GLY A 424 -31.45 11.58 14.66
CA GLY A 424 -31.12 10.36 15.39
C GLY A 424 -29.85 9.66 14.90
N ILE A 425 -29.01 10.31 14.09
CA ILE A 425 -27.80 9.69 13.55
C ILE A 425 -26.68 9.72 14.59
N THR A 426 -26.11 8.56 14.85
CA THR A 426 -24.77 8.42 15.43
C THR A 426 -24.01 7.42 14.57
N ALA A 427 -22.93 7.88 13.95
CA ALA A 427 -22.07 7.07 13.10
C ALA A 427 -20.59 7.21 13.49
N TYR A 428 -19.77 6.25 13.07
CA TYR A 428 -18.33 6.24 13.25
C TYR A 428 -17.65 5.96 11.91
N VAL A 429 -16.60 6.73 11.60
CA VAL A 429 -15.77 6.57 10.40
C VAL A 429 -14.33 6.35 10.81
N ASP A 430 -13.68 5.39 10.15
CA ASP A 430 -12.28 5.03 10.38
C ASP A 430 -11.62 4.45 9.11
N ASN A 431 -10.29 4.28 9.13
CA ASN A 431 -9.48 3.61 8.12
C ASN A 431 -9.77 4.11 6.70
N VAL A 432 -9.72 5.44 6.52
CA VAL A 432 -9.99 6.07 5.23
C VAL A 432 -8.80 5.90 4.30
N GLN A 433 -9.01 5.26 3.16
CA GLN A 433 -7.99 4.96 2.17
C GLN A 433 -8.33 5.60 0.83
N MET A 434 -7.31 6.10 0.14
CA MET A 434 -7.36 6.46 -1.28
C MET A 434 -6.16 5.81 -1.97
N MET A 435 -6.41 5.00 -2.99
CA MET A 435 -5.38 4.26 -3.72
C MET A 435 -5.48 4.54 -5.22
N SER A 436 -4.34 4.64 -5.92
CA SER A 436 -4.31 4.71 -7.39
C SER A 436 -4.66 3.35 -7.99
N LEU A 437 -5.64 3.30 -8.88
CA LEU A 437 -6.00 2.11 -9.67
C LEU A 437 -5.26 2.03 -11.00
N ALA A 438 -4.60 3.11 -11.42
CA ALA A 438 -3.60 3.01 -12.47
C ALA A 438 -2.42 2.22 -11.91
N ALA A 439 -2.01 1.17 -12.62
CA ALA A 439 -0.64 0.69 -12.51
C ALA A 439 0.27 1.88 -12.81
N GLU A 440 1.21 2.20 -11.90
CA GLU A 440 2.19 3.25 -12.17
C GLU A 440 2.91 2.89 -13.46
N THR A 441 2.71 3.71 -14.50
CA THR A 441 3.65 3.72 -15.62
C THR A 441 4.98 4.11 -15.03
N THR A 442 5.90 3.16 -14.94
CA THR A 442 7.24 3.41 -14.42
C THR A 442 7.88 4.51 -15.25
N THR A 443 7.89 5.75 -14.75
CA THR A 443 9.09 6.57 -14.91
C THR A 443 10.21 5.71 -14.33
N PRO A 444 11.17 5.25 -15.16
CA PRO A 444 12.29 4.49 -14.62
C PRO A 444 12.95 5.30 -13.50
N PRO A 445 13.57 4.65 -12.49
CA PRO A 445 14.35 5.37 -11.49
C PRO A 445 15.31 6.33 -12.23
N PRO A 446 15.43 7.60 -11.79
CA PRO A 446 16.12 8.62 -12.56
C PRO A 446 17.49 8.09 -12.97
N ALA A 447 17.69 7.96 -14.29
CA ALA A 447 18.80 7.18 -14.84
C ALA A 447 20.12 7.65 -14.20
N SER A 448 20.93 6.70 -13.73
CA SER A 448 22.05 6.98 -12.84
C SER A 448 22.93 8.09 -13.41
N ASN A 449 23.12 9.16 -12.65
CA ASN A 449 23.91 10.30 -13.08
C ASN A 449 25.31 9.83 -13.49
N LEU A 450 25.63 9.96 -14.78
CA LEU A 450 26.83 9.41 -15.39
C LEU A 450 28.08 10.23 -15.01
N VAL A 451 27.90 11.50 -14.63
CA VAL A 451 28.98 12.36 -14.17
C VAL A 451 29.11 12.30 -12.65
N ALA A 452 30.32 11.96 -12.17
CA ALA A 452 30.65 12.00 -10.75
C ALA A 452 30.80 13.44 -10.24
N ASN A 453 30.49 13.65 -8.96
CA ASN A 453 30.68 14.94 -8.26
C ASN A 453 30.01 16.14 -8.99
N GLY A 454 28.85 15.93 -9.61
CA GLY A 454 28.10 17.00 -10.27
C GLY A 454 27.54 18.07 -9.33
N THR A 455 27.45 17.78 -8.03
CA THR A 455 27.05 18.71 -6.95
C THR A 455 28.24 19.44 -6.31
N PHE A 456 29.47 19.18 -6.79
CA PHE A 456 30.73 19.76 -6.33
C PHE A 456 31.00 19.69 -4.80
N ASP A 457 30.37 18.76 -4.07
CA ASP A 457 30.61 18.57 -2.63
C ASP A 457 32.04 18.13 -2.29
N ALA A 458 32.72 17.46 -3.23
CA ALA A 458 34.15 17.15 -3.14
C ALA A 458 35.05 18.28 -3.73
N GLY A 459 34.48 19.46 -4.00
CA GLY A 459 35.11 20.56 -4.73
C GLY A 459 35.44 20.20 -6.19
N VAL A 460 36.13 21.08 -6.90
CA VAL A 460 36.56 20.80 -8.29
C VAL A 460 37.45 19.56 -8.37
N ALA A 461 38.32 19.34 -7.38
CA ALA A 461 39.27 18.23 -7.34
C ALA A 461 38.62 16.83 -7.23
N GLY A 462 37.31 16.73 -6.97
CA GLY A 462 36.54 15.48 -6.97
C GLY A 462 36.31 14.84 -8.35
N GLY A 463 37.29 14.92 -9.25
CA GLY A 463 37.26 14.34 -10.60
C GLY A 463 37.07 15.34 -11.75
N TRP A 464 36.75 16.60 -11.47
CA TRP A 464 36.71 17.66 -12.48
C TRP A 464 38.11 18.30 -12.63
N THR A 465 38.38 18.91 -13.78
CA THR A 465 39.64 19.62 -14.03
C THR A 465 39.41 20.99 -14.67
N THR A 466 40.42 21.87 -14.63
CA THR A 466 40.35 23.20 -15.24
C THR A 466 41.71 23.68 -15.73
N ASP A 467 41.71 24.47 -16.81
CA ASP A 467 42.89 25.18 -17.33
C ASP A 467 43.13 26.56 -16.66
N SER A 468 42.36 26.87 -15.60
CA SER A 468 42.41 28.14 -14.89
C SER A 468 42.01 28.02 -13.42
N ALA A 469 42.74 27.21 -12.65
CA ALA A 469 42.52 27.03 -11.21
C ALA A 469 42.58 28.33 -10.38
N ALA A 470 43.06 29.44 -10.93
CA ALA A 470 43.02 30.76 -10.29
C ALA A 470 41.66 31.48 -10.42
N THR A 471 40.83 31.10 -11.40
CA THR A 471 39.58 31.81 -11.74
C THR A 471 38.36 30.90 -11.89
N ILE A 472 38.57 29.58 -11.87
CA ILE A 472 37.54 28.54 -11.77
C ILE A 472 37.81 27.83 -10.45
N LEU A 473 36.99 28.13 -9.44
CA LEU A 473 37.25 27.82 -8.03
C LEU A 473 36.03 27.17 -7.40
N ALA A 474 36.23 26.23 -6.46
CA ALA A 474 35.15 25.80 -5.58
C ALA A 474 34.68 26.98 -4.71
N ASP A 475 33.36 27.10 -4.55
CA ASP A 475 32.71 28.13 -3.76
C ASP A 475 31.76 27.46 -2.77
N ALA A 476 31.87 27.84 -1.49
CA ALA A 476 31.07 27.31 -0.38
C ALA A 476 30.22 28.42 0.29
N ALA A 477 29.94 29.51 -0.43
CA ALA A 477 29.36 30.74 0.12
C ALA A 477 27.85 30.88 -0.15
N ASN A 478 27.14 29.75 -0.22
CA ASN A 478 25.69 29.65 -0.46
C ASN A 478 25.23 30.12 -1.86
N HIS A 479 26.00 29.80 -2.91
CA HIS A 479 25.67 30.13 -4.31
C HIS A 479 25.26 28.93 -5.18
N GLY A 480 25.16 27.74 -4.60
CA GLY A 480 24.78 26.50 -5.29
C GLY A 480 23.30 26.41 -5.65
N SER A 481 22.90 25.24 -6.13
CA SER A 481 21.52 24.93 -6.53
C SER A 481 20.57 24.91 -5.33
N PRO A 482 19.24 25.05 -5.51
CA PRO A 482 18.29 24.93 -4.39
C PRO A 482 18.32 23.57 -3.67
N ALA A 483 18.83 22.52 -4.31
CA ALA A 483 19.01 21.19 -3.72
C ALA A 483 20.31 21.06 -2.92
N ASN A 484 21.35 21.80 -3.30
CA ASN A 484 22.63 21.90 -2.59
C ASN A 484 23.11 23.37 -2.55
N PRO A 485 22.52 24.23 -1.71
CA PRO A 485 22.79 25.67 -1.81
C PRO A 485 24.22 26.02 -1.43
N VAL A 486 24.91 25.20 -0.62
CA VAL A 486 26.20 25.52 -0.02
C VAL A 486 27.33 25.54 -1.07
N ASN A 487 27.45 24.45 -1.85
CA ASN A 487 28.61 24.20 -2.71
C ASN A 487 28.32 24.51 -4.18
N SER A 488 29.31 25.04 -4.91
CA SER A 488 29.26 25.26 -6.36
C SER A 488 30.67 25.48 -6.92
N VAL A 489 30.79 25.68 -8.24
CA VAL A 489 32.00 26.25 -8.86
C VAL A 489 31.75 27.69 -9.27
N ARG A 490 32.53 28.62 -8.71
CA ARG A 490 32.58 30.01 -9.17
C ARG A 490 33.45 30.11 -10.42
N LEU A 491 32.86 30.67 -11.46
CA LEU A 491 33.45 30.90 -12.78
C LEU A 491 33.73 32.40 -12.94
N THR A 492 34.99 32.80 -13.09
CA THR A 492 35.40 34.19 -13.30
C THR A 492 36.12 34.35 -14.64
N GLY A 493 35.63 35.28 -15.46
CA GLY A 493 36.17 35.59 -16.78
C GLY A 493 37.56 36.23 -16.74
N THR A 494 38.37 35.93 -17.75
CA THR A 494 39.73 36.51 -17.92
C THR A 494 39.85 37.16 -19.30
N THR A 495 41.05 37.52 -19.75
CA THR A 495 41.27 38.01 -21.14
C THR A 495 41.17 36.90 -22.20
N ALA A 496 41.28 35.62 -21.80
CA ALA A 496 41.17 34.45 -22.65
C ALA A 496 40.02 33.52 -22.20
N ASN A 497 39.53 32.67 -23.09
CA ASN A 497 38.58 31.61 -22.75
C ASN A 497 39.22 30.64 -21.75
N LYS A 498 38.51 30.34 -20.67
CA LYS A 498 38.89 29.37 -19.64
C LYS A 498 37.85 28.28 -19.51
N HIS A 499 38.26 27.11 -19.04
CA HIS A 499 37.45 25.90 -19.16
C HIS A 499 37.40 25.11 -17.85
N LEU A 500 36.21 24.61 -17.54
CA LEU A 500 35.96 23.57 -16.53
C LEU A 500 35.55 22.30 -17.28
N PHE A 501 36.19 21.17 -16.99
CA PHE A 501 35.99 19.89 -17.67
C PHE A 501 35.48 18.83 -16.70
N SER A 502 34.44 18.10 -17.10
CA SER A 502 33.93 16.97 -16.33
C SER A 502 34.82 15.74 -16.43
N PRO A 503 34.71 14.78 -15.49
CA PRO A 503 35.14 13.41 -15.74
C PRO A 503 34.63 12.90 -17.11
N GLN A 504 35.43 12.08 -17.79
CA GLN A 504 34.96 11.37 -18.98
C GLN A 504 33.92 10.31 -18.57
N VAL A 505 32.71 10.42 -19.11
CA VAL A 505 31.63 9.45 -18.90
C VAL A 505 31.58 8.47 -20.07
N ALA A 506 31.28 7.19 -19.80
CA ALA A 506 31.10 6.19 -20.87
C ALA A 506 29.79 6.43 -21.63
N VAL A 507 29.85 6.42 -22.96
CA VAL A 507 28.69 6.65 -23.83
C VAL A 507 28.55 5.59 -24.91
N THR A 508 27.33 5.42 -25.40
CA THR A 508 26.93 4.51 -26.48
C THR A 508 25.93 5.23 -27.39
N PRO A 509 25.72 4.81 -28.64
CA PRO A 509 24.73 5.42 -29.52
C PRO A 509 23.35 5.59 -28.85
N GLY A 510 22.72 6.72 -29.11
CA GLY A 510 21.47 7.14 -28.47
C GLY A 510 21.53 8.60 -28.01
N THR A 511 20.46 9.03 -27.34
CA THR A 511 20.33 10.40 -26.85
C THR A 511 20.53 10.44 -25.34
N TYR A 512 21.08 11.55 -24.86
CA TYR A 512 21.43 11.86 -23.48
C TYR A 512 20.88 13.24 -23.12
N LYS A 513 20.54 13.41 -21.85
CA LYS A 513 20.16 14.70 -21.26
C LYS A 513 21.25 15.15 -20.30
N ILE A 514 21.59 16.43 -20.36
CA ILE A 514 22.53 17.07 -19.44
C ILE A 514 21.82 18.29 -18.87
N LEU A 515 21.53 18.22 -17.57
CA LEU A 515 20.91 19.28 -16.79
C LEU A 515 21.95 19.86 -15.83
N SER A 516 21.93 21.18 -15.60
CA SER A 516 22.73 21.82 -14.56
C SER A 516 22.16 23.16 -14.13
N TYR A 517 22.51 23.58 -12.92
CA TYR A 517 22.19 24.90 -12.38
C TYR A 517 23.28 25.91 -12.76
N LEU A 518 22.87 27.09 -13.21
CA LEU A 518 23.77 28.21 -13.50
C LEU A 518 23.18 29.53 -12.99
N ASN A 519 23.96 30.29 -12.22
CA ASN A 519 23.61 31.64 -11.79
C ASN A 519 24.66 32.64 -12.27
N VAL A 520 24.32 33.48 -13.26
CA VAL A 520 25.21 34.51 -13.81
C VAL A 520 25.00 35.83 -13.08
N THR A 521 25.93 36.21 -12.21
CA THR A 521 25.80 37.38 -11.33
C THR A 521 26.42 38.65 -11.89
N ALA A 522 27.41 38.55 -12.80
CA ALA A 522 27.96 39.69 -13.53
C ALA A 522 28.35 39.27 -14.95
N ARG A 523 28.17 40.18 -15.93
CA ARG A 523 28.64 40.03 -17.32
C ARG A 523 28.65 41.40 -18.01
N THR A 524 29.68 41.68 -18.82
CA THR A 524 29.74 42.84 -19.73
C THR A 524 29.57 42.45 -21.19
N SER A 525 30.09 41.28 -21.59
CA SER A 525 29.93 40.72 -22.94
C SER A 525 30.07 39.19 -22.93
N GLY A 526 29.98 38.52 -24.08
CA GLY A 526 30.18 37.07 -24.18
C GLY A 526 29.16 36.19 -23.45
N GLU A 527 29.52 34.96 -23.09
CA GLU A 527 28.62 33.94 -22.53
C GLU A 527 29.31 32.94 -21.58
N VAL A 528 28.49 32.13 -20.88
CA VAL A 528 28.89 30.80 -20.40
C VAL A 528 28.53 29.79 -21.50
N GLY A 529 29.54 29.23 -22.17
CA GLY A 529 29.35 28.25 -23.24
C GLY A 529 29.35 26.82 -22.71
N PHE A 530 28.61 25.93 -23.38
CA PHE A 530 28.57 24.50 -23.07
C PHE A 530 28.92 23.68 -24.30
N TYR A 531 29.94 22.85 -24.17
CA TYR A 531 30.52 22.04 -25.24
C TYR A 531 30.71 20.60 -24.75
N ILE A 532 30.56 19.63 -25.65
CA ILE A 532 30.78 18.20 -25.35
C ILE A 532 31.98 17.70 -26.15
N ASP A 533 33.05 17.32 -25.48
CA ASP A 533 34.18 16.62 -26.08
C ASP A 533 33.89 15.12 -26.21
N GLU A 534 34.27 14.51 -27.33
CA GLU A 534 33.98 13.12 -27.67
C GLU A 534 35.27 12.33 -27.91
N TYR A 535 35.38 11.13 -27.33
CA TYR A 535 36.60 10.32 -27.35
C TYR A 535 36.31 8.86 -27.73
N ASN A 536 37.29 8.22 -28.36
CA ASN A 536 37.26 6.78 -28.64
C ASN A 536 37.51 5.95 -27.36
N ALA A 537 37.42 4.63 -27.47
CA ALA A 537 37.64 3.73 -26.33
C ALA A 537 39.05 3.86 -25.70
N ALA A 538 40.05 4.21 -26.50
CA ALA A 538 41.43 4.47 -26.06
C ALA A 538 41.61 5.87 -25.41
N GLY A 539 40.57 6.69 -25.34
CA GLY A 539 40.61 8.04 -24.76
C GLY A 539 41.17 9.13 -25.69
N GLN A 540 41.34 8.84 -26.98
CA GLN A 540 41.75 9.82 -27.98
C GLN A 540 40.54 10.64 -28.44
N TRP A 541 40.69 11.97 -28.55
CA TRP A 541 39.65 12.87 -29.02
C TRP A 541 39.28 12.58 -30.48
N ILE A 542 37.99 12.51 -30.78
CA ILE A 542 37.44 12.30 -32.14
C ILE A 542 36.86 13.61 -32.68
N SER A 543 36.08 14.29 -31.85
CA SER A 543 35.17 15.36 -32.25
C SER A 543 34.65 16.08 -31.00
N GLY A 544 33.86 17.13 -31.21
CA GLY A 544 33.05 17.70 -30.15
C GLY A 544 31.90 18.55 -30.66
N GLN A 545 30.99 18.89 -29.76
CA GLN A 545 29.70 19.49 -30.09
C GLN A 545 29.43 20.69 -29.18
N TYR A 546 29.39 21.90 -29.73
CA TYR A 546 28.86 23.06 -29.02
C TYR A 546 27.33 22.90 -28.87
N LYS A 547 26.80 23.23 -27.68
CA LYS A 547 25.39 22.97 -27.32
C LYS A 547 24.58 24.23 -27.00
N LEU A 548 25.12 25.12 -26.17
CA LEU A 548 24.39 26.29 -25.68
C LEU A 548 25.37 27.38 -25.23
N GLY A 549 24.98 28.63 -25.42
CA GLY A 549 25.60 29.80 -24.80
C GLY A 549 24.59 30.53 -23.93
N VAL A 550 24.90 30.72 -22.64
CA VAL A 550 24.06 31.47 -21.71
C VAL A 550 24.59 32.89 -21.58
N THR A 551 23.79 33.84 -22.08
CA THR A 551 24.06 35.29 -22.06
C THR A 551 23.15 36.06 -21.09
N ALA A 552 22.06 35.45 -20.62
CA ALA A 552 21.17 36.05 -19.63
C ALA A 552 21.85 36.13 -18.25
N ALA A 553 21.57 37.20 -17.51
CA ALA A 553 21.95 37.32 -16.10
C ALA A 553 20.88 36.68 -15.20
N GLY A 554 21.28 36.29 -13.99
CA GLY A 554 20.43 35.60 -13.01
C GLY A 554 20.52 34.08 -13.08
N VAL A 555 19.58 33.43 -12.39
CA VAL A 555 19.48 31.97 -12.24
C VAL A 555 18.77 31.36 -13.45
N THR A 556 19.33 30.28 -13.99
CA THR A 556 18.70 29.44 -15.01
C THR A 556 19.10 27.97 -14.87
N ASN A 557 18.25 27.09 -15.40
CA ASN A 557 18.61 25.69 -15.62
C ASN A 557 19.13 25.54 -17.05
N VAL A 558 20.34 25.01 -17.18
CA VAL A 558 20.94 24.58 -18.44
C VAL A 558 20.36 23.21 -18.77
N ASP A 559 19.58 23.09 -19.84
CA ASP A 559 19.05 21.81 -20.37
C ASP A 559 19.62 21.58 -21.77
N LEU A 560 20.47 20.57 -21.89
CA LEU A 560 21.16 20.21 -23.13
C LEU A 560 20.79 18.79 -23.55
N THR A 561 20.72 18.60 -24.86
CA THR A 561 20.53 17.28 -25.47
C THR A 561 21.77 16.89 -26.25
N TYR A 562 22.34 15.73 -25.93
CA TYR A 562 23.56 15.20 -26.53
C TYR A 562 23.29 13.84 -27.16
N SER A 563 23.90 13.56 -28.31
CA SER A 563 23.91 12.24 -28.93
C SER A 563 25.30 12.07 -29.56
N PRO A 564 25.99 10.94 -29.36
CA PRO A 564 27.33 10.75 -29.91
C PRO A 564 27.36 10.91 -31.43
N SER A 565 28.30 11.70 -31.94
CA SER A 565 28.36 12.05 -33.37
C SER A 565 28.59 10.86 -34.30
N THR A 566 29.26 9.81 -33.81
CA THR A 566 29.51 8.57 -34.53
C THR A 566 29.49 7.37 -33.58
N THR A 567 29.40 6.17 -34.13
CA THR A 567 29.51 4.90 -33.38
C THR A 567 30.92 4.62 -32.83
N ALA A 568 31.94 5.41 -33.21
CA ALA A 568 33.29 5.30 -32.69
C ALA A 568 33.50 6.00 -31.33
N VAL A 569 32.57 6.90 -30.96
CA VAL A 569 32.59 7.61 -29.68
C VAL A 569 32.18 6.64 -28.56
N ALA A 570 33.08 6.43 -27.60
CA ALA A 570 32.88 5.55 -26.45
C ALA A 570 32.92 6.30 -25.11
N LYS A 571 33.43 7.54 -25.09
CA LYS A 571 33.42 8.41 -23.91
C LYS A 571 33.11 9.85 -24.32
N ALA A 572 32.54 10.63 -23.41
CA ALA A 572 32.31 12.06 -23.59
C ALA A 572 32.64 12.85 -22.31
N SER A 573 32.91 14.15 -22.42
CA SER A 573 33.12 15.07 -21.28
C SER A 573 32.39 16.39 -21.54
N LEU A 574 31.87 17.02 -20.47
CA LEU A 574 31.25 18.33 -20.51
C LEU A 574 32.33 19.38 -20.25
N GLN A 575 32.52 20.26 -21.23
CA GLN A 575 33.34 21.45 -21.13
C GLN A 575 32.43 22.67 -20.92
N VAL A 576 32.61 23.36 -19.80
CA VAL A 576 31.99 24.66 -19.52
C VAL A 576 33.00 25.76 -19.85
N ILE A 577 32.65 26.61 -20.81
CA ILE A 577 33.48 27.66 -21.39
C ILE A 577 33.15 28.99 -20.70
N VAL A 578 34.14 29.56 -20.02
CA VAL A 578 34.10 30.92 -19.46
C VAL A 578 34.75 31.84 -20.50
N GLN A 579 33.95 32.56 -21.29
CA GLN A 579 34.48 33.34 -22.42
C GLN A 579 35.42 34.47 -21.98
N GLY A 580 36.48 34.73 -22.76
CA GLY A 580 37.42 35.83 -22.54
C GLY A 580 36.81 37.22 -22.81
N ASN A 581 37.30 38.22 -22.09
CA ASN A 581 36.87 39.64 -22.12
C ASN A 581 35.37 39.87 -21.82
N SER A 582 34.75 38.89 -21.18
CA SER A 582 33.31 38.84 -20.88
C SER A 582 32.87 39.62 -19.64
N GLY A 583 33.80 39.97 -18.74
CA GLY A 583 33.48 40.49 -17.41
C GLY A 583 32.62 39.52 -16.57
N LEU A 584 32.64 38.23 -16.91
CA LEU A 584 31.74 37.21 -16.38
C LEU A 584 32.08 36.84 -14.93
N GLN A 585 31.06 36.81 -14.08
CA GLN A 585 31.05 36.05 -12.83
C GLN A 585 29.78 35.21 -12.79
N ALA A 586 29.93 33.90 -12.57
CA ALA A 586 28.83 32.96 -12.47
C ALA A 586 29.12 31.85 -11.45
N TYR A 587 28.07 31.12 -11.05
CA TYR A 587 28.13 29.96 -10.17
C TYR A 587 27.44 28.78 -10.84
N PHE A 588 28.10 27.61 -10.85
CA PHE A 588 27.70 26.43 -11.59
C PHE A 588 27.63 25.20 -10.66
N ASP A 589 26.52 24.45 -10.72
CA ASP A 589 26.23 23.34 -9.80
C ASP A 589 25.23 22.32 -10.41
N ASP A 590 24.95 21.23 -9.69
CA ASP A 590 23.91 20.22 -9.94
C ASP A 590 23.95 19.60 -11.35
N VAL A 591 25.16 19.23 -11.80
CA VAL A 591 25.36 18.61 -13.11
C VAL A 591 24.84 17.17 -13.12
N ARG A 592 23.78 16.95 -13.89
CA ARG A 592 23.07 15.68 -14.06
C ARG A 592 23.10 15.26 -15.53
N TRP A 593 24.01 14.33 -15.85
CA TRP A 593 24.12 13.70 -17.17
C TRP A 593 23.45 12.32 -17.13
N THR A 594 22.39 12.14 -17.90
CA THR A 594 21.60 10.90 -17.91
C THR A 594 21.41 10.37 -19.34
N LYS A 595 21.21 9.05 -19.48
CA LYS A 595 20.65 8.45 -20.69
C LYS A 595 19.18 8.10 -20.39
N PRO A 596 18.20 8.81 -21.00
CA PRO A 596 16.78 8.51 -20.84
C PRO A 596 16.41 7.10 -21.32
#